data_AF-A0A9C9W2N9-F1
#
_entry.id   AF-A0A9C9W2N9-F1
#
_cell.length_a   1.000
_cell.length_b   1.000
_cell.length_c   1.000
_cell.angle_alpha   90.00
_cell.angle_beta   90.00
_cell.angle_gamma   90.00
#
_symmetry.space_group_name_H-M   'P 1'
#
loop_
_entity.id
_entity.type
_entity.pdbx_description
1 polymer ?
#
loop_
_entity_poly.entity_id
_entity_poly.type
_entity_poly.pdbx_seq_one_letter_code
_entity_poly.pdbx_strand_id
1 'polypeptide(L)'
;MPVLDRTGGFPFAPEQWDLAEARELARQEGLELTDDHWEELRALQEFCARHDCSRSYSVRELHDALDEKFHDKGGYRYLYKLFPGGPIAQGCRLAGLEPPAGAVDKGFGSVV
;
A
#
# COMPACT_ATOMS: atom_id res chain seq x y z
N MET A 1 20.47 14.67 20.18
CA MET A 1 19.88 14.41 18.85
C MET A 1 18.89 13.27 19.01
N PRO A 2 17.60 13.53 19.26
CA PRO A 2 16.63 12.46 19.32
C PRO A 2 16.37 11.97 17.89
N VAL A 3 16.49 10.67 17.69
CA VAL A 3 16.12 10.01 16.45
C VAL A 3 14.64 10.30 16.23
N LEU A 4 14.36 11.09 15.19
CA LEU A 4 13.01 11.37 14.74
C LEU A 4 12.33 10.03 14.49
N ASP A 5 11.27 9.76 15.24
CA ASP A 5 10.06 9.07 14.83
C ASP A 5 10.16 8.45 13.41
N ARG A 6 10.87 7.32 13.27
CA ARG A 6 11.14 6.71 11.95
C ARG A 6 9.86 6.17 11.31
N THR A 7 8.82 5.97 12.11
CA THR A 7 7.63 5.21 11.70
C THR A 7 6.38 5.63 12.48
N GLY A 8 6.25 6.86 13.02
CA GLY A 8 5.21 7.22 14.01
C GLY A 8 3.74 7.23 13.55
N GLY A 9 3.44 6.48 12.50
CA GLY A 9 2.09 6.02 12.19
C GLY A 9 2.00 4.59 11.66
N PHE A 10 3.10 3.87 11.41
CA PHE A 10 3.09 2.58 10.71
C PHE A 10 3.75 1.47 11.55
N PRO A 11 3.13 1.04 12.66
CA PRO A 11 3.73 0.05 13.56
C PRO A 11 3.94 -1.34 12.93
N PHE A 12 3.32 -1.59 11.78
CA PHE A 12 3.36 -2.84 11.03
C PHE A 12 4.20 -2.74 9.74
N ALA A 13 4.89 -1.62 9.53
CA ALA A 13 5.78 -1.46 8.39
C ALA A 13 6.99 -2.42 8.48
N PRO A 14 7.51 -2.89 7.32
CA PRO A 14 8.77 -3.61 7.30
C PRO A 14 9.92 -2.72 7.80
N GLU A 15 10.93 -3.33 8.42
CA GLU A 15 12.07 -2.60 9.01
C GLU A 15 12.90 -1.79 7.98
N GLN A 16 12.78 -2.14 6.70
CA GLN A 16 13.48 -1.52 5.59
C GLN A 16 12.67 -0.39 4.94
N TRP A 17 11.41 -0.20 5.37
CA TRP A 17 10.50 0.76 4.77
C TRP A 17 10.35 1.99 5.65
N ASP A 18 10.39 3.16 5.00
CA ASP A 18 10.16 4.45 5.63
C ASP A 18 9.22 5.32 4.78
N LEU A 19 8.59 6.31 5.40
CA LEU A 19 7.71 7.28 4.73
C LEU A 19 8.38 7.98 3.54
N ALA A 20 9.69 8.20 3.62
CA ALA A 20 10.48 8.81 2.56
C ALA A 20 10.55 7.93 1.31
N GLU A 21 10.74 6.61 1.50
CA GLU A 21 10.82 5.65 0.40
C GLU A 21 9.46 5.53 -0.32
N ALA A 22 8.37 5.41 0.42
CA ALA A 22 7.03 5.39 -0.15
C ALA A 22 6.74 6.66 -0.97
N ARG A 23 7.12 7.84 -0.46
CA ARG A 23 6.97 9.11 -1.18
C ARG A 23 7.80 9.18 -2.44
N GLU A 24 9.05 8.72 -2.38
CA GLU A 24 9.93 8.70 -3.55
C GLU A 24 9.35 7.78 -4.63
N LEU A 25 8.90 6.59 -4.25
CA LEU A 25 8.30 5.63 -5.15
C LEU A 25 6.99 6.15 -5.77
N ALA A 26 6.11 6.76 -4.97
CA ALA A 26 4.92 7.42 -5.48
C ALA A 26 5.26 8.53 -6.47
N ARG A 27 6.29 9.34 -6.16
CA ARG A 27 6.74 10.43 -7.04
C ARG A 27 7.32 9.90 -8.36
N GLN A 28 8.00 8.77 -8.35
CA GLN A 28 8.47 8.09 -9.55
C GLN A 28 7.29 7.63 -10.43
N GLU A 29 6.20 7.19 -9.82
CA GLU A 29 4.96 6.80 -10.49
C GLU A 29 4.06 7.99 -10.85
N GLY A 30 4.48 9.23 -10.55
CA GLY A 30 3.68 10.44 -10.78
C GLY A 30 2.45 10.57 -9.87
N LEU A 31 2.48 9.91 -8.71
CA LEU A 31 1.39 9.85 -7.74
C LEU A 31 1.71 10.70 -6.50
N GLU A 32 0.72 11.43 -6.00
CA GLU A 32 0.84 12.25 -4.81
C GLU A 32 0.19 11.56 -3.61
N LEU A 33 1.00 11.15 -2.63
CA LEU A 33 0.51 10.49 -1.41
C LEU A 33 -0.19 11.50 -0.48
N THR A 34 -1.51 11.55 -0.60
CA THR A 34 -2.42 12.22 0.35
C THR A 34 -2.71 11.33 1.58
N ASP A 35 -3.44 11.88 2.56
CA ASP A 35 -3.85 11.16 3.77
C ASP A 35 -4.59 9.85 3.46
N ASP A 36 -5.45 9.84 2.45
CA ASP A 36 -6.17 8.64 1.99
C ASP A 36 -5.23 7.53 1.49
N HIS A 37 -4.16 7.91 0.79
CA HIS A 37 -3.17 6.93 0.34
C HIS A 37 -2.45 6.32 1.54
N TRP A 38 -2.04 7.15 2.51
CA TRP A 38 -1.40 6.66 3.74
C TRP A 38 -2.32 5.75 4.56
N GLU A 39 -3.62 6.03 4.58
CA GLU A 39 -4.64 5.20 5.24
C GLU A 39 -4.77 3.82 4.58
N GLU A 40 -4.67 3.75 3.25
CA GLU A 40 -4.65 2.50 2.50
C GLU A 40 -3.37 1.71 2.80
N LEU A 41 -2.20 2.32 2.66
CA LEU A 41 -0.90 1.70 2.97
C LEU A 41 -0.88 1.12 4.40
N ARG A 42 -1.46 1.86 5.36
CA ARG A 42 -1.54 1.40 6.76
C ARG A 42 -2.45 0.20 6.89
N ALA A 43 -3.59 0.20 6.18
CA ALA A 43 -4.50 -0.94 6.13
C ALA A 43 -3.79 -2.18 5.59
N LEU A 44 -3.01 -2.04 4.52
CA LEU A 44 -2.26 -3.13 3.91
C LEU A 44 -1.23 -3.73 4.86
N GLN A 45 -0.45 -2.88 5.54
CA GLN A 45 0.55 -3.33 6.52
C GLN A 45 -0.08 -4.00 7.74
N GLU A 46 -1.14 -3.41 8.30
CA GLU A 46 -1.89 -4.02 9.40
C GLU A 46 -2.49 -5.37 9.00
N PHE A 47 -3.06 -5.45 7.81
CA PHE A 47 -3.63 -6.69 7.29
C PHE A 47 -2.55 -7.77 7.12
N CYS A 48 -1.40 -7.42 6.53
CA CYS A 48 -0.27 -8.35 6.36
C CYS A 48 0.30 -8.83 7.70
N ALA A 49 0.46 -7.92 8.67
CA ALA A 49 0.93 -8.27 10.00
C ALA A 49 -0.06 -9.17 10.76
N ARG A 50 -1.36 -9.02 10.52
CA ARG A 50 -2.42 -9.82 11.17
C ARG A 50 -2.61 -11.20 10.53
N HIS A 51 -2.41 -11.32 9.23
CA HIS A 51 -2.64 -12.56 8.48
C HIS A 51 -1.41 -13.44 8.29
N ASP A 52 -0.23 -13.01 8.77
CA ASP A 52 1.05 -13.69 8.59
C ASP A 52 1.29 -13.97 7.10
N CYS A 53 1.87 -13.00 6.40
CA CYS A 53 2.15 -13.01 4.94
C CYS A 53 2.91 -14.25 4.41
N SER A 54 3.22 -15.25 5.24
CA SER A 54 3.76 -16.58 4.89
C SER A 54 2.80 -17.47 4.09
N ARG A 55 1.47 -17.29 4.19
CA ARG A 55 0.49 -18.11 3.45
C ARG A 55 -0.41 -17.25 2.59
N SER A 56 -0.04 -17.08 1.32
CA SER A 56 -0.89 -16.63 0.20
C SER A 56 -2.21 -15.99 0.62
N TYR A 57 -2.16 -14.72 1.02
CA TYR A 57 -3.37 -13.99 1.35
C TYR A 57 -4.25 -13.87 0.10
N SER A 58 -5.55 -14.05 0.27
CA SER A 58 -6.49 -13.91 -0.85
C SER A 58 -6.64 -12.43 -1.19
N VAL A 59 -6.27 -12.05 -2.41
CA VAL A 59 -6.48 -10.70 -2.97
C VAL A 59 -7.92 -10.21 -2.74
N ARG A 60 -8.88 -11.15 -2.74
CA ARG A 60 -10.28 -10.89 -2.42
C ARG A 60 -10.52 -10.36 -1.00
N GLU A 61 -9.90 -10.96 0.01
CA GLU A 61 -10.07 -10.52 1.41
C GLU A 61 -9.52 -9.11 1.59
N LEU A 62 -8.37 -8.83 0.97
CA LEU A 62 -7.76 -7.50 0.99
C LEU A 62 -8.64 -6.48 0.26
N HIS A 63 -9.18 -6.86 -0.90
CA HIS A 63 -10.12 -6.04 -1.66
C HIS A 63 -11.38 -5.73 -0.84
N ASP A 64 -11.97 -6.72 -0.18
CA ASP A 64 -13.18 -6.56 0.62
C ASP A 64 -12.92 -5.68 1.85
N ALA A 65 -11.82 -5.92 2.56
CA ALA A 65 -11.40 -5.11 3.71
C ALA A 65 -11.15 -3.64 3.32
N LEU A 66 -10.52 -3.40 2.16
CA LEU A 66 -10.32 -2.06 1.63
C LEU A 66 -11.63 -1.41 1.17
N ASP A 67 -12.51 -2.15 0.50
CA ASP A 67 -13.83 -1.66 0.09
C ASP A 67 -14.67 -1.23 1.31
N GLU A 68 -14.70 -2.06 2.35
CA GLU A 68 -15.40 -1.76 3.59
C GLU A 68 -14.78 -0.56 4.32
N LYS A 69 -13.44 -0.51 4.44
CA LYS A 69 -12.74 0.58 5.13
C LYS A 69 -12.94 1.93 4.44
N PHE A 70 -12.96 1.94 3.10
CA PHE A 70 -13.17 3.15 2.30
C PHE A 70 -14.62 3.34 1.87
N HIS A 71 -15.57 2.56 2.38
CA HIS A 71 -16.97 2.58 1.96
C HIS A 71 -17.57 4.00 2.02
N ASP A 72 -17.28 4.73 3.10
CA ASP A 72 -17.72 6.11 3.32
C ASP A 72 -17.22 7.09 2.24
N LYS A 73 -16.03 6.82 1.68
CA LYS A 73 -15.40 7.63 0.63
C LYS A 73 -15.74 7.17 -0.80
N GLY A 74 -16.49 6.09 -0.94
CA GLY A 74 -16.88 5.50 -2.24
C GLY A 74 -16.29 4.10 -2.50
N GLY A 75 -15.76 3.45 -1.48
CA GLY A 75 -15.26 2.08 -1.49
C GLY A 75 -14.09 1.87 -2.44
N TYR A 76 -14.01 0.67 -3.02
CA TYR A 76 -12.93 0.28 -3.91
C TYR A 76 -12.85 1.11 -5.19
N ARG A 77 -13.98 1.69 -5.63
CA ARG A 77 -13.99 2.62 -6.77
C ARG A 77 -13.24 3.91 -6.48
N TYR A 78 -13.24 4.37 -5.24
CA TYR A 78 -12.47 5.53 -4.81
C TYR A 78 -10.98 5.22 -4.80
N LEU A 79 -10.61 4.03 -4.29
CA LEU A 79 -9.22 3.56 -4.28
C LEU A 79 -8.63 3.45 -5.70
N TYR A 80 -9.41 3.02 -6.68
CA TYR A 80 -8.98 3.05 -8.09
C TYR A 80 -8.70 4.46 -8.64
N LYS A 81 -9.31 5.51 -8.07
CA LYS A 81 -9.00 6.90 -8.44
C LYS A 81 -7.71 7.38 -7.80
N LEU A 82 -7.44 6.94 -6.58
CA LEU A 82 -6.19 7.21 -5.87
C LEU A 82 -5.01 6.50 -6.53
N PHE A 83 -5.17 5.20 -6.79
CA PHE A 83 -4.17 4.32 -7.36
C PHE A 83 -4.59 3.83 -8.75
N PRO A 84 -4.29 4.60 -9.82
CA PRO A 84 -4.69 4.24 -11.18
C PRO A 84 -4.01 2.96 -11.70
N GLY A 85 -2.83 2.60 -11.17
CA GLY A 85 -2.13 1.34 -11.44
C GLY A 85 -2.66 0.15 -10.64
N GLY A 86 -3.69 0.36 -9.83
CA GLY A 86 -4.36 -0.66 -9.03
C GLY A 86 -4.06 -0.49 -7.54
N PRO A 87 -5.09 -0.35 -6.69
CA PRO A 87 -4.90 -0.06 -5.26
C PRO A 87 -4.12 -1.15 -4.52
N ILE A 88 -4.42 -2.43 -4.78
CA ILE A 88 -3.66 -3.51 -4.16
C ILE A 88 -2.23 -3.60 -4.69
N ALA A 89 -2.03 -3.54 -6.00
CA ALA A 89 -0.72 -3.72 -6.61
C ALA A 89 0.22 -2.57 -6.26
N GLN A 90 -0.26 -1.34 -6.48
CA GLN A 90 0.48 -0.11 -6.28
C GLN A 90 0.58 0.21 -4.78
N GLY A 91 -0.50 0.02 -4.02
CA GLY A 91 -0.52 0.18 -2.57
C GLY A 91 0.41 -0.79 -1.84
N CYS A 92 0.41 -2.10 -2.18
CA CYS A 92 1.34 -3.05 -1.54
C CYS A 92 2.79 -2.65 -1.81
N ARG A 93 3.11 -2.24 -3.05
CA ARG A 93 4.45 -1.79 -3.42
C ARG A 93 4.86 -0.55 -2.64
N LEU A 94 3.97 0.44 -2.54
CA LEU A 94 4.18 1.67 -1.78
C LEU A 94 4.26 1.43 -0.27
N ALA A 95 3.60 0.38 0.24
CA ALA A 95 3.65 -0.07 1.62
C ALA A 95 4.91 -0.90 1.95
N GLY A 96 5.78 -1.16 0.98
CA GLY A 96 6.97 -2.00 1.15
C GLY A 96 6.65 -3.49 1.28
N LEU A 97 5.46 -3.91 0.83
CA LEU A 97 4.98 -5.29 0.89
C LEU A 97 5.13 -5.98 -0.47
N GLU A 98 5.34 -7.29 -0.47
CA GLU A 98 5.37 -8.07 -1.69
C GLU A 98 3.95 -8.22 -2.27
N PRO A 99 3.66 -7.68 -3.47
CA PRO A 99 2.35 -7.79 -4.08
C PRO A 99 2.06 -9.26 -4.44
N PRO A 100 0.80 -9.70 -4.31
CA PRO A 100 0.45 -11.09 -4.60
C PRO A 100 0.57 -11.34 -6.12
N ALA A 101 0.96 -12.56 -6.50
CA ALA A 101 1.22 -12.93 -7.91
C ALA A 101 0.04 -12.67 -8.87
N GLY A 102 -1.19 -12.56 -8.35
CA GLY A 102 -2.39 -12.21 -9.14
C GLY A 102 -2.64 -10.70 -9.33
N ALA A 103 -1.93 -9.84 -8.60
CA ALA A 103 -2.03 -8.38 -8.70
C ALA A 103 -0.79 -7.74 -9.36
N VAL A 104 0.28 -8.51 -9.60
CA VAL A 104 1.45 -8.04 -10.37
C VAL A 104 1.05 -7.85 -11.83
N ASP A 105 0.71 -6.63 -12.19
CA ASP A 105 0.79 -6.21 -13.58
C ASP A 105 2.28 -6.08 -13.94
N LYS A 106 2.75 -6.91 -14.87
CA LYS A 106 4.14 -6.94 -15.38
C LYS A 106 4.49 -5.69 -16.23
N GLY A 107 3.97 -4.52 -15.86
CA GLY A 107 4.14 -3.26 -16.60
C GLY A 107 5.25 -2.35 -16.07
N PHE A 108 5.54 -2.35 -14.77
CA PHE A 108 6.39 -1.29 -14.17
C PHE A 108 7.81 -1.76 -13.87
N GLY A 109 8.47 -2.21 -14.94
CA GLY A 109 9.85 -2.64 -14.99
C GLY A 109 10.47 -2.34 -16.35
N SER A 110 10.38 -1.10 -16.82
CA SER A 110 11.29 -0.54 -17.81
C SER A 110 11.09 0.96 -17.89
N VAL A 111 11.86 1.69 -17.10
CA VAL A 111 12.44 2.92 -17.62
C VAL A 111 13.94 2.85 -17.34
N VAL A 112 14.65 3.00 -18.46
CA VAL A 112 16.10 2.99 -18.72
C VAL A 112 16.89 3.93 -17.83
#